data_AF-A0A2D4PME9-F1
#
_entry.id   AF-A0A2D4PME9-F1
#
_cell.length_a   1.000
_cell.length_b   1.000
_cell.length_c   1.000
_cell.angle_alpha   90.00
_cell.angle_beta   90.00
_cell.angle_gamma   90.00
#
_symmetry.space_group_name_H-M   'P 1'
#
loop_
_entity.id
_entity.type
_entity.pdbx_description
1 polymer ?
#
loop_
_entity_poly.entity_id
_entity_poly.type
_entity_poly.pdbx_seq_one_letter_code
_entity_poly.pdbx_strand_id
1 'polypeptide(L)'
;VCALAKGLLQAHKENEAYGGNSSGMRPSQVITETAETGDCEEIPALMSFSVDEVAQQLTLMDAHLFRAVLPFHCLGCIWSQRDKKENQHMAPSVRATVTQFNAVTSCVITSVLGDLAMRIPQRAHLLEKWIQIAGVSQAEGWSGGSGKMKQG
;
A
#
# COMPACT_ATOMS: atom_id res chain seq x y z
N VAL A 1 13.74 2.04 3.08
CA VAL A 1 12.85 1.16 2.27
C VAL A 1 12.79 -0.20 2.94
N CYS A 2 11.73 -0.45 3.71
CA CYS A 2 11.55 -1.71 4.45
C CYS A 2 11.54 -2.88 3.46
N ALA A 3 12.08 -4.03 3.86
CA ALA A 3 12.22 -5.23 3.03
C ALA A 3 10.88 -5.66 2.38
N LEU A 4 9.76 -5.33 3.03
CA LEU A 4 8.40 -5.54 2.52
C LEU A 4 8.13 -4.83 1.18
N ALA A 5 8.55 -3.57 1.04
CA ALA A 5 8.32 -2.76 -0.16
C ALA A 5 9.23 -3.18 -1.32
N LYS A 6 10.44 -3.66 -1.03
CA LYS A 6 11.37 -4.18 -2.04
C LYS A 6 10.96 -5.59 -2.51
N GLY A 7 10.48 -6.44 -1.60
CA GLY A 7 10.01 -7.79 -1.93
C GLY A 7 8.82 -7.79 -2.89
N LEU A 8 7.84 -6.90 -2.66
CA LEU A 8 6.65 -6.80 -3.51
C LEU A 8 6.93 -6.21 -4.91
N LEU A 9 7.93 -5.31 -5.05
CA LEU A 9 8.33 -4.76 -6.34
C LEU A 9 9.15 -5.73 -7.19
N GLN A 10 9.93 -6.63 -6.56
CA GLN A 10 10.73 -7.61 -7.29
C GLN A 10 9.85 -8.69 -7.95
N ALA A 11 8.79 -9.15 -7.26
CA ALA A 11 7.84 -10.13 -7.80
C ALA A 11 7.09 -9.64 -9.06
N HIS A 12 6.99 -8.32 -9.25
CA HIS A 12 6.33 -7.74 -10.42
C HIS A 12 7.27 -7.55 -11.62
N LYS A 13 8.60 -7.60 -11.44
CA LYS A 13 9.56 -7.50 -12.56
C LYS A 13 9.80 -8.83 -13.27
N GLU A 14 9.60 -9.95 -12.60
CA GLU A 14 9.80 -11.29 -13.17
C GLU A 14 8.62 -11.75 -14.04
N ASN A 15 7.43 -11.16 -13.88
CA ASN A 15 6.24 -11.47 -14.68
C ASN A 15 6.15 -10.72 -16.02
N GLU A 16 6.99 -9.70 -16.25
CA GLU A 16 6.99 -8.89 -17.49
C GLU A 16 8.01 -9.37 -18.54
N ALA A 17 8.59 -10.57 -18.38
CA ALA A 17 9.63 -11.10 -19.27
C ALA A 17 9.16 -12.20 -20.25
N TYR A 18 7.88 -12.59 -20.25
CA TYR A 18 7.34 -13.57 -21.21
C TYR A 18 6.03 -13.12 -21.84
N GLY A 19 6.12 -12.12 -22.73
CA GLY A 19 5.04 -11.72 -23.61
C GLY A 19 5.38 -12.07 -25.06
N GLY A 20 4.89 -13.22 -25.55
CA GLY A 20 5.04 -13.67 -26.92
C GLY A 20 3.87 -14.52 -27.42
N ASN A 21 3.03 -13.91 -28.26
CA ASN A 21 2.08 -14.45 -29.26
C ASN A 21 0.70 -15.05 -28.87
N SER A 22 -0.31 -14.31 -29.37
CA SER A 22 -1.47 -14.67 -30.21
C SER A 22 -2.68 -15.48 -29.67
N SER A 23 -3.84 -14.87 -29.92
CA SER A 23 -5.14 -15.45 -30.33
C SER A 23 -5.98 -16.25 -29.33
N GLY A 24 -7.17 -15.70 -29.07
CA GLY A 24 -8.42 -16.46 -29.19
C GLY A 24 -9.04 -17.02 -27.90
N MET A 25 -10.34 -16.73 -27.76
CA MET A 25 -11.35 -17.44 -26.96
C MET A 25 -11.37 -17.24 -25.43
N ARG A 26 -12.47 -16.60 -24.99
CA ARG A 26 -13.14 -16.93 -23.73
C ARG A 26 -13.90 -18.25 -23.92
N PRO A 27 -14.02 -19.10 -22.89
CA PRO A 27 -15.35 -19.31 -22.32
C PRO A 27 -15.38 -19.43 -20.79
N SER A 28 -16.61 -19.29 -20.29
CA SER A 28 -17.05 -19.37 -18.90
C SER A 28 -16.85 -20.74 -18.21
N GLN A 29 -16.87 -20.68 -16.86
CA GLN A 29 -17.17 -21.74 -15.88
C GLN A 29 -16.06 -22.79 -15.71
N VAL A 30 -15.65 -23.11 -14.49
CA VAL A 30 -16.31 -24.09 -13.61
C VAL A 30 -15.83 -23.88 -12.15
N ILE A 31 -16.76 -23.85 -11.21
CA ILE A 31 -16.48 -24.06 -9.78
C ILE A 31 -16.45 -25.58 -9.59
N THR A 32 -15.29 -26.14 -9.27
CA THR A 32 -15.17 -27.51 -8.78
C THR A 32 -14.53 -27.47 -7.41
N GLU A 33 -15.32 -27.86 -6.41
CA GLU A 33 -14.84 -28.29 -5.10
C GLU A 33 -14.07 -29.61 -5.29
N THR A 34 -12.82 -29.66 -4.84
CA THR A 34 -12.14 -30.89 -4.47
C THR A 34 -11.31 -30.61 -3.24
N ALA A 35 -11.66 -31.30 -2.15
CA ALA A 35 -10.92 -31.33 -0.91
C ALA A 35 -9.66 -32.20 -1.01
N GLU A 36 -8.76 -31.93 -0.05
CA GLU A 36 -7.79 -32.83 0.61
C GLU A 36 -6.30 -32.46 0.45
N THR A 37 -5.77 -31.90 1.56
CA THR A 37 -4.44 -32.07 2.17
C THR A 37 -3.16 -31.58 1.48
N GLY A 38 -2.54 -30.57 2.11
CA GLY A 38 -1.16 -30.12 1.90
C GLY A 38 -0.85 -28.92 2.79
N ASP A 39 -0.78 -29.13 4.10
CA ASP A 39 -0.60 -28.09 5.12
C ASP A 39 0.80 -27.46 5.04
N CYS A 40 0.87 -26.31 4.38
CA CYS A 40 1.78 -25.20 4.68
C CYS A 40 1.07 -23.94 4.18
N GLU A 41 0.00 -23.56 4.88
CA GLU A 41 -0.63 -22.25 4.72
C GLU A 41 0.45 -21.20 5.06
N GLU A 42 1.15 -20.72 4.03
CA GLU A 42 2.12 -19.63 4.16
C GLU A 42 1.31 -18.40 4.58
N ILE A 43 1.22 -18.19 5.90
CA ILE A 43 0.53 -17.04 6.48
C ILE A 43 1.13 -15.81 5.81
N PRO A 44 0.32 -14.98 5.11
CA PRO A 44 0.85 -13.80 4.43
C PRO A 44 1.67 -12.99 5.42
N ALA A 45 2.90 -12.61 5.11
CA ALA A 45 3.82 -11.98 6.08
C ALA A 45 3.23 -10.75 6.79
N LEU A 46 2.22 -10.09 6.20
CA LEU A 46 1.47 -9.03 6.87
C LEU A 46 0.66 -9.52 8.08
N MET A 47 0.11 -10.74 8.03
CA MET A 47 -0.67 -11.37 9.09
C MET A 47 0.16 -11.63 10.36
N SER A 48 1.48 -11.73 10.27
CA SER A 48 2.35 -12.00 11.44
C SER A 48 2.73 -10.78 12.29
N PHE A 49 2.60 -9.56 11.76
CA PHE A 49 2.86 -8.32 12.53
C PHE A 49 1.63 -7.86 13.32
N SER A 50 1.78 -7.17 14.44
CA SER A 50 0.62 -6.56 15.12
C SER A 50 0.10 -5.33 14.35
N VAL A 51 -1.17 -4.98 14.60
CA VAL A 51 -1.80 -3.77 14.01
C VAL A 51 -1.03 -2.51 14.41
N ASP A 52 -0.64 -2.41 15.68
CA ASP A 52 0.06 -1.25 16.23
C ASP A 52 1.46 -1.09 15.64
N GLU A 53 2.21 -2.19 15.47
CA GLU A 53 3.53 -2.14 14.83
C GLU A 53 3.45 -1.64 13.39
N VAL A 54 2.49 -2.14 12.61
CA VAL A 54 2.34 -1.71 11.21
C VAL A 54 1.91 -0.24 11.16
N ALA A 55 0.92 0.16 11.97
CA ALA A 55 0.46 1.54 12.05
C ALA A 55 1.60 2.49 12.44
N GLN A 56 2.35 2.17 13.49
CA GLN A 56 3.47 2.98 13.97
C GLN A 56 4.56 3.11 12.90
N GLN A 57 4.94 2.02 12.22
CA GLN A 57 5.97 2.08 11.18
C GLN A 57 5.54 2.93 9.98
N LEU A 58 4.28 2.80 9.54
CA LEU A 58 3.74 3.65 8.48
C LEU A 58 3.75 5.12 8.88
N THR A 59 3.26 5.44 10.09
CA THR A 59 3.26 6.80 10.64
C THR A 59 4.68 7.38 10.73
N LEU A 60 5.67 6.60 11.20
CA LEU A 60 7.07 7.04 11.29
C LEU A 60 7.67 7.33 9.91
N MET A 61 7.40 6.47 8.93
CA MET A 61 7.86 6.68 7.55
C MET A 61 7.24 7.94 6.94
N ASP A 62 5.94 8.13 7.11
CA ASP A 62 5.23 9.30 6.62
C ASP A 62 5.70 10.58 7.33
N ALA A 63 5.86 10.55 8.66
CA ALA A 63 6.36 11.69 9.44
C ALA A 63 7.77 12.11 9.02
N HIS A 64 8.65 11.15 8.74
CA HIS A 64 10.01 11.43 8.25
C HIS A 64 9.97 12.18 6.90
N LEU A 65 9.15 11.71 5.95
CA LEU A 65 9.02 12.35 4.64
C LEU A 65 8.31 13.70 4.73
N PHE A 66 7.24 13.80 5.52
CA PHE A 66 6.51 15.05 5.74
C PHE A 66 7.40 16.15 6.33
N ARG A 67 8.28 15.80 7.28
CA ARG A 67 9.23 16.76 7.84
C ARG A 67 10.27 17.26 6.82
N ALA A 68 10.52 16.49 5.77
CA ALA A 68 11.41 16.87 4.67
C ALA A 68 10.69 17.61 3.52
N VAL A 69 9.36 17.80 3.59
CA VAL A 69 8.62 18.53 2.56
C VAL A 69 9.00 20.01 2.57
N LEU A 70 9.44 20.51 1.42
CA LEU A 70 9.61 21.94 1.21
C LEU A 70 8.28 22.56 0.77
N PRO A 71 7.70 23.53 1.51
CA PRO A 71 6.38 24.09 1.19
C PRO A 71 6.27 24.66 -0.22
N PHE A 72 7.35 25.24 -0.77
CA PHE A 72 7.34 25.78 -2.12
C PHE A 72 7.16 24.69 -3.21
N HIS A 73 7.59 23.45 -2.97
CA HIS A 73 7.34 22.33 -3.90
C HIS A 73 5.84 22.01 -4.05
N CYS A 74 5.02 22.39 -3.08
CA CYS A 74 3.57 22.18 -3.09
C CYS A 74 2.83 23.26 -3.90
N LEU A 75 3.49 24.34 -4.34
CA LEU A 75 2.84 25.39 -5.11
C LEU A 75 2.23 24.82 -6.38
N GLY A 76 0.98 25.21 -6.69
CA GLY A 76 0.25 24.70 -7.84
C GLY A 76 1.01 24.88 -9.16
N CYS A 77 1.73 26.00 -9.34
CA CYS A 77 2.56 26.25 -10.52
C CYS A 77 3.77 25.32 -10.63
N ILE A 78 4.27 24.73 -9.54
CA ILE A 78 5.38 23.78 -9.52
C ILE A 78 4.82 22.35 -9.64
N TRP A 79 3.88 22.00 -8.75
CA TRP A 79 3.33 20.66 -8.67
C TRP A 79 2.53 20.23 -9.90
N SER A 80 1.81 21.15 -10.55
CA SER A 80 1.04 20.85 -11.78
C SER A 80 1.93 20.50 -12.97
N GLN A 81 3.22 20.87 -12.93
CA GLN A 81 4.14 20.67 -14.06
C GLN A 81 4.94 19.37 -13.96
N ARG A 82 4.84 18.63 -12.85
CA ARG A 82 5.66 17.46 -12.53
C ARG A 82 5.60 16.32 -13.56
N ASP A 83 4.49 16.20 -14.29
CA ASP A 83 4.24 15.09 -15.22
C ASP A 83 4.82 15.39 -16.63
N LYS A 84 5.29 16.61 -16.88
CA LYS A 84 5.98 16.97 -18.13
C LYS A 84 7.36 16.33 -18.15
N LYS A 85 7.78 15.80 -19.31
CA LYS A 85 9.08 15.11 -19.48
C LYS A 85 10.29 15.97 -19.07
N GLU A 86 10.24 17.27 -19.33
CA GLU A 86 11.30 18.23 -18.95
C GLU A 86 11.36 18.52 -17.44
N ASN A 87 10.30 18.23 -16.70
CA ASN A 87 10.10 18.64 -15.30
C ASN A 87 10.07 17.46 -14.32
N GLN A 88 10.63 16.31 -14.69
CA GLN A 88 10.68 15.13 -13.80
C GLN A 88 11.41 15.38 -12.47
N HIS A 89 12.28 16.39 -12.44
CA HIS A 89 13.04 16.83 -11.26
C HIS A 89 12.26 17.81 -10.38
N MET A 90 11.06 18.24 -10.78
CA MET A 90 10.25 19.18 -10.01
C MET A 90 9.64 18.52 -8.76
N ALA A 91 9.53 19.32 -7.70
CA ALA A 91 8.91 18.95 -6.43
C ALA A 91 9.42 17.61 -5.81
N PRO A 92 10.74 17.36 -5.74
CA PRO A 92 11.28 16.07 -5.32
C PRO A 92 10.80 15.62 -3.94
N SER A 93 10.65 16.55 -2.98
CA SER A 93 10.17 16.20 -1.64
C SER A 93 8.69 15.77 -1.62
N VAL A 94 7.85 16.38 -2.45
CA VAL A 94 6.43 16.01 -2.58
C VAL A 94 6.29 14.71 -3.39
N ARG A 95 7.12 14.53 -4.41
CA ARG A 95 7.17 13.24 -5.13
C ARG A 95 7.56 12.10 -4.19
N ALA A 96 8.47 12.33 -3.24
CA ALA A 96 8.84 11.32 -2.25
C ALA A 96 7.66 10.92 -1.34
N THR A 97 6.89 11.88 -0.81
CA THR A 97 5.69 11.57 0.00
C THR A 97 4.63 10.85 -0.81
N VAL A 98 4.34 11.29 -2.04
CA VAL A 98 3.38 10.63 -2.94
C VAL A 98 3.84 9.21 -3.30
N THR A 99 5.15 9.01 -3.51
CA THR A 99 5.71 7.68 -3.79
C THR A 99 5.49 6.72 -2.62
N GLN A 100 5.71 7.19 -1.39
CA GLN A 100 5.46 6.40 -0.19
C GLN A 100 3.97 6.06 -0.05
N PHE A 101 3.08 7.04 -0.21
CA PHE A 101 1.63 6.83 -0.17
C PHE A 101 1.17 5.78 -1.21
N ASN A 102 1.66 5.91 -2.43
CA ASN A 102 1.37 4.97 -3.50
C ASN A 102 1.92 3.57 -3.19
N ALA A 103 3.11 3.47 -2.59
CA ALA A 103 3.67 2.18 -2.17
C ALA A 103 2.81 1.49 -1.10
N VAL A 104 2.27 2.24 -0.14
CA VAL A 104 1.32 1.71 0.86
C VAL A 104 0.04 1.25 0.17
N THR A 105 -0.53 2.07 -0.72
CA THR A 105 -1.74 1.72 -1.47
C THR A 105 -1.55 0.44 -2.29
N SER A 106 -0.44 0.33 -3.02
CA SER A 106 -0.08 -0.89 -3.74
C SER A 106 0.10 -2.08 -2.80
N CYS A 107 0.71 -1.90 -1.62
CA CYS A 107 0.84 -2.95 -0.61
C CYS A 107 -0.53 -3.47 -0.16
N VAL A 108 -1.49 -2.59 0.13
CA VAL A 108 -2.87 -2.99 0.48
C VAL A 108 -3.48 -3.80 -0.66
N ILE A 109 -3.50 -3.24 -1.88
CA ILE A 109 -4.12 -3.87 -3.06
C ILE A 109 -3.49 -5.23 -3.34
N THR A 110 -2.16 -5.31 -3.43
CA THR A 110 -1.44 -6.54 -3.75
C THR A 110 -1.57 -7.56 -2.62
N SER A 111 -1.62 -7.15 -1.35
CA SER A 111 -1.84 -8.12 -0.25
C SER A 111 -3.20 -8.79 -0.35
N VAL A 112 -4.26 -8.04 -0.71
CA VAL A 112 -5.64 -8.55 -0.77
C VAL A 112 -5.94 -9.28 -2.09
N LEU A 113 -5.37 -8.82 -3.21
CA LEU A 113 -5.73 -9.27 -4.56
C LEU A 113 -4.59 -9.99 -5.30
N GLY A 114 -3.35 -9.90 -4.83
CA GLY A 114 -2.16 -10.33 -5.58
C GLY A 114 -1.98 -11.84 -5.69
N ASP A 115 -2.38 -12.59 -4.66
CA ASP A 115 -2.45 -14.05 -4.75
C ASP A 115 -3.86 -14.45 -5.22
N LEU A 116 -3.96 -15.15 -6.34
CA LEU A 116 -5.21 -15.64 -6.91
C LEU A 116 -5.70 -16.94 -6.24
N ALA A 117 -4.79 -17.72 -5.63
CA ALA A 117 -5.12 -18.95 -4.91
C ALA A 117 -5.68 -18.69 -3.50
N MET A 118 -5.44 -17.50 -2.95
CA MET A 118 -5.93 -17.11 -1.63
C MET A 118 -7.45 -17.22 -1.50
N ARG A 119 -7.89 -17.93 -0.46
CA ARG A 119 -9.31 -18.18 -0.19
C ARG A 119 -10.03 -16.90 0.26
N ILE A 120 -11.33 -16.81 -0.03
CA ILE A 120 -12.17 -15.65 0.33
C ILE A 120 -12.08 -15.28 1.83
N PRO A 121 -12.09 -16.23 2.79
CA PRO A 121 -11.95 -15.88 4.20
C PRO A 121 -10.60 -15.22 4.52
N GLN A 122 -9.49 -15.67 3.93
CA GLN A 122 -8.17 -15.06 4.15
C GLN A 122 -8.11 -13.62 3.63
N ARG A 123 -8.74 -13.36 2.48
CA ARG A 123 -8.89 -12.00 1.94
C ARG A 123 -9.71 -11.10 2.88
N ALA A 124 -10.79 -11.62 3.46
CA ALA A 124 -11.59 -10.89 4.44
C ALA A 124 -10.75 -10.51 5.69
N HIS A 125 -9.94 -11.44 6.21
CA HIS A 125 -9.04 -11.16 7.34
C HIS A 125 -7.99 -10.08 7.00
N LEU A 126 -7.44 -10.09 5.79
CA LEU A 126 -6.54 -9.02 5.32
C LEU A 126 -7.24 -7.67 5.27
N LEU A 127 -8.46 -7.61 4.75
CA LEU A 127 -9.25 -6.38 4.72
C LEU A 127 -9.54 -5.86 6.13
N GLU A 128 -10.00 -6.73 7.03
CA GLU A 128 -10.24 -6.39 8.44
C GLU A 128 -8.98 -5.84 9.11
N LYS A 129 -7.83 -6.49 8.89
CA LYS A 129 -6.57 -6.03 9.45
C LYS A 129 -6.17 -4.65 8.92
N TRP A 130 -6.31 -4.40 7.62
CA TRP A 130 -6.04 -3.07 7.05
C TRP A 130 -6.99 -1.99 7.58
N ILE A 131 -8.26 -2.34 7.82
CA ILE A 131 -9.24 -1.44 8.46
C ILE A 131 -8.79 -1.11 9.89
N GLN A 132 -8.33 -2.10 10.65
CA GLN A 132 -7.81 -1.89 12.01
C GLN A 132 -6.56 -1.00 12.02
N ILE A 133 -5.59 -1.25 11.12
CA ILE A 133 -4.37 -0.43 10.98
C ILE A 133 -4.76 1.03 10.71
N ALA A 134 -5.67 1.26 9.75
CA ALA A 134 -6.15 2.60 9.44
C ALA A 134 -6.85 3.26 10.64
N GLY A 135 -7.61 2.50 11.43
CA GLY A 135 -8.26 2.97 12.66
C GLY A 135 -7.25 3.45 13.71
N VAL A 136 -6.16 2.72 13.93
CA VAL A 136 -5.09 3.11 14.87
C VAL A 136 -4.39 4.39 14.42
N SER A 137 -4.04 4.50 13.13
CA SER A 137 -3.41 5.69 12.58
C SER A 137 -4.25 6.97 12.76
N GLN A 138 -5.59 6.87 12.75
CA GLN A 138 -6.48 8.02 12.99
C GLN A 138 -6.48 8.47 14.46
N ALA A 139 -6.42 7.53 15.40
CA ALA A 139 -6.42 7.84 16.83
C ALA A 139 -5.16 8.59 17.26
N GLU A 140 -4.00 8.26 16.69
CA GLU A 140 -2.73 8.93 17.01
C GLU A 140 -2.67 10.37 16.46
N GLY A 141 -3.35 10.67 15.35
CA GLY A 141 -3.40 12.01 14.76
C GLY A 141 -4.34 12.99 15.48
N TRP A 142 -5.36 12.51 16.18
CA TRP A 142 -6.42 13.36 16.75
C TRP A 142 -6.24 13.70 18.25
N SER A 143 -5.37 12.98 18.97
CA SER A 143 -5.20 13.18 20.42
C SER A 143 -4.63 14.57 20.80
N GLY A 144 -4.01 15.30 19.85
CA GLY A 144 -3.49 16.65 20.06
C GLY A 144 -4.51 17.81 19.98
N GLY A 145 -5.78 17.53 19.65
CA GLY A 145 -6.77 18.57 19.29
C GLY A 145 -7.85 18.89 20.33
N SER A 146 -7.84 18.28 21.52
CA SER A 146 -8.89 18.49 22.53
C SER A 146 -8.57 19.58 23.56
N GLY A 147 -7.94 20.68 23.12
CA GLY A 147 -7.85 21.91 23.90
C GLY A 147 -9.19 22.64 23.89
N LYS A 148 -10.06 22.36 24.86
CA LYS A 148 -11.30 23.14 25.06
C LYS A 148 -10.95 24.62 25.24
N MET A 149 -11.24 25.43 24.22
CA MET A 149 -11.31 26.88 24.36
C MET A 149 -12.47 27.18 25.32
N LYS A 150 -12.16 27.43 26.59
CA LYS A 150 -13.07 28.11 27.50
C LYS A 150 -13.27 29.51 26.94
N GLN A 151 -14.50 29.80 26.52
CA GLN A 151 -14.95 31.16 26.30
C GLN A 151 -14.81 31.92 27.62
N GLY A 152 -14.18 33.09 27.56
CA GLY A 152 -14.06 34.08 28.62
C GLY A 152 -14.15 35.46 27.98
#